data_AF-A0A1Y0G181-F1
#
_entry.id   AF-A0A1Y0G181-F1
#
_cell.length_a   1.000
_cell.length_b   1.000
_cell.length_c   1.000
_cell.angle_alpha   90.00
_cell.angle_beta   90.00
_cell.angle_gamma   90.00
#
_symmetry.space_group_name_H-M   'P 1'
#
loop_
_entity.id
_entity.type
_entity.pdbx_description
1 polymer ?
#
loop_
_entity_poly.entity_id
_entity_poly.type
_entity_poly.pdbx_seq_one_letter_code
_entity_poly.pdbx_strand_id
1 'polypeptide(L)'
;MHILIGLITAVAGLIWAMHSLQNSGVNLNAFNPFTWMRRRKWEKQLGIKPMHALTSSMDAAALLVVAVAKEHGDITRESKLEILSLFEKEFAVKRNRSIEMYSSSVYMLQGALNMADEVRHILKPSKKDFGKNQVTKLLDMLNKTACLEDTTEGQKAIIKAVEQELTLKDEQPEKW
;
A
#
# COMPACT_ATOMS: atom_id res chain seq x y z
N MET A 1 -47.77 40.58 -9.13
CA MET A 1 -48.07 40.63 -7.68
C MET A 1 -48.08 39.25 -7.03
N HIS A 2 -48.86 38.27 -7.50
CA HIS A 2 -48.92 36.92 -6.88
C HIS A 2 -47.66 36.07 -7.07
N ILE A 3 -46.96 36.21 -8.19
CA ILE A 3 -45.70 35.47 -8.47
C ILE A 3 -44.59 35.90 -7.50
N LEU A 4 -44.49 37.20 -7.20
CA LEU A 4 -43.52 37.74 -6.24
C LEU A 4 -43.82 37.26 -4.81
N ILE A 5 -45.09 37.28 -4.41
CA ILE A 5 -45.51 36.79 -3.10
C ILE A 5 -45.23 35.29 -3.00
N GLY A 6 -45.58 34.50 -4.02
CA GLY A 6 -45.28 33.07 -4.06
C GLY A 6 -43.78 32.77 -3.98
N LEU A 7 -42.94 33.55 -4.66
CA LEU A 7 -41.48 33.43 -4.58
C LEU A 7 -40.96 33.71 -3.17
N ILE A 8 -41.44 34.79 -2.53
CA ILE A 8 -41.03 35.16 -1.17
C ILE A 8 -41.48 34.09 -0.17
N THR A 9 -42.71 33.58 -0.28
CA THR A 9 -43.22 32.52 0.60
C THR A 9 -42.46 31.21 0.40
N ALA A 10 -42.12 30.84 -0.83
CA ALA A 10 -41.31 29.65 -1.10
C ALA A 10 -39.90 29.75 -0.51
N VAL A 11 -39.25 30.91 -0.64
CA VAL A 11 -37.93 31.16 -0.05
C VAL A 11 -37.99 31.13 1.48
N ALA A 12 -38.98 31.78 2.09
CA ALA A 12 -39.17 31.77 3.54
C ALA A 12 -39.45 30.35 4.07
N GLY A 13 -40.27 29.58 3.37
CA GLY A 13 -40.55 28.18 3.71
C GLY A 13 -39.31 27.29 3.61
N LEU A 14 -38.46 27.51 2.60
CA LEU A 14 -37.21 26.77 2.42
C LEU A 14 -36.18 27.09 3.53
N ILE A 15 -36.05 28.37 3.91
CA ILE A 15 -35.18 28.77 5.03
C ILE A 15 -35.68 28.16 6.35
N TRP A 16 -36.99 28.22 6.60
CA TRP A 16 -37.59 27.63 7.79
C TRP A 16 -37.40 26.11 7.84
N ALA A 17 -37.58 25.41 6.71
CA ALA A 17 -37.36 23.98 6.61
C ALA A 17 -35.91 23.60 6.90
N MET A 18 -34.93 24.31 6.31
CA MET A 18 -33.51 24.06 6.60
C MET A 18 -33.16 24.31 8.07
N HIS A 19 -33.67 25.39 8.66
CA HIS A 19 -33.43 25.72 10.06
C HIS A 19 -34.07 24.70 11.01
N SER A 20 -35.30 24.25 10.73
CA SER A 20 -35.97 23.19 11.48
C SER A 20 -35.23 21.85 11.38
N LEU A 21 -34.71 21.53 10.19
CA LEU A 21 -33.94 20.31 9.95
C LEU A 21 -32.61 20.30 10.71
N GLN A 22 -31.88 21.42 10.72
CA GLN A 22 -30.68 21.60 11.55
C GLN A 22 -30.98 21.49 13.05
N ASN A 23 -32.05 22.13 13.52
CA ASN A 23 -32.47 22.07 14.93
C ASN A 23 -32.98 20.69 15.35
N SER A 24 -33.41 19.85 14.41
CA SER A 24 -33.78 18.45 14.65
C SER A 24 -32.56 17.52 14.73
N GLY A 25 -31.34 18.06 14.68
CA GLY A 25 -30.09 17.30 14.78
C GLY A 25 -29.58 16.72 13.46
N VAL A 26 -30.23 17.04 12.33
CA VAL A 26 -29.77 16.59 11.01
C VAL A 26 -28.56 17.42 10.59
N ASN A 27 -27.40 16.76 10.52
CA ASN A 27 -26.18 17.40 10.08
C ASN A 27 -26.18 17.57 8.56
N LEU A 28 -26.41 18.80 8.07
CA LEU A 28 -26.39 19.10 6.63
C LEU A 28 -25.03 18.80 5.98
N ASN A 29 -23.93 18.75 6.75
CA ASN A 29 -22.62 18.31 6.23
C ASN A 29 -22.58 16.81 5.86
N ALA A 30 -23.58 16.02 6.28
CA ALA A 30 -23.73 14.63 5.84
C ALA A 30 -24.06 14.53 4.34
N PHE A 31 -24.65 15.58 3.76
CA PHE A 31 -24.97 15.67 2.33
C PHE A 31 -23.86 16.34 1.50
N ASN A 32 -22.73 16.69 2.12
CA ASN A 32 -21.61 17.25 1.39
C ASN A 32 -20.95 16.15 0.51
N PRO A 33 -20.93 16.29 -0.82
CA PRO A 33 -20.42 15.25 -1.72
C PRO A 33 -18.92 14.95 -1.49
N PHE A 34 -18.14 15.95 -1.07
CA PHE A 34 -16.70 15.78 -0.79
C PHE A 34 -16.44 15.02 0.52
N THR A 35 -17.24 15.25 1.56
CA THR A 35 -17.08 14.54 2.85
C THR A 35 -17.52 13.08 2.70
N TRP A 36 -18.60 12.82 1.96
CA TRP A 36 -19.05 11.48 1.61
C TRP A 36 -18.01 10.72 0.78
N MET A 37 -17.47 11.34 -0.28
CA MET A 37 -16.43 10.73 -1.12
C MET A 37 -15.19 10.36 -0.27
N ARG A 38 -14.74 11.29 0.58
CA ARG A 38 -13.60 11.06 1.47
C ARG A 38 -13.89 9.92 2.45
N ARG A 39 -15.02 9.96 3.15
CA ARG A 39 -15.41 8.90 4.10
C ARG A 39 -15.44 7.53 3.42
N ARG A 40 -16.04 7.42 2.24
CA ARG A 40 -16.12 6.17 1.48
C ARG A 40 -14.74 5.68 1.03
N LYS A 41 -13.78 6.57 0.76
CA LYS A 41 -12.38 6.20 0.48
C LYS A 41 -11.70 5.64 1.75
N TRP A 42 -11.92 6.26 2.91
CA TRP A 42 -11.37 5.81 4.18
C TRP A 42 -11.99 4.49 4.65
N GLU A 43 -13.31 4.33 4.53
CA GLU A 43 -14.01 3.07 4.83
C GLU A 43 -13.44 1.90 4.05
N LYS A 44 -13.08 2.12 2.78
CA LYS A 44 -12.41 1.09 1.97
C LYS A 44 -11.00 0.73 2.45
N GLN A 45 -10.34 1.62 3.20
CA GLN A 45 -9.00 1.39 3.75
C GLN A 45 -9.05 0.79 5.16
N LEU A 46 -10.19 0.87 5.86
CA LEU A 46 -10.36 0.25 7.16
C LEU A 46 -10.26 -1.28 7.04
N GLY A 47 -9.36 -1.88 7.82
CA GLY A 47 -9.13 -3.32 7.83
C GLY A 47 -8.16 -3.84 6.75
N ILE A 48 -7.63 -2.97 5.88
CA ILE A 48 -6.57 -3.37 4.94
C ILE A 48 -5.23 -3.39 5.68
N LYS A 49 -4.47 -4.47 5.54
CA LYS A 49 -3.09 -4.56 6.06
C LYS A 49 -2.22 -3.46 5.44
N PRO A 50 -1.43 -2.69 6.21
CA PRO A 50 -0.64 -1.58 5.68
C PRO A 50 0.24 -1.93 4.48
N MET A 51 0.80 -3.14 4.48
CA MET A 51 1.60 -3.69 3.37
C MET A 51 0.86 -3.79 2.02
N HIS A 52 -0.47 -3.86 2.01
CA HIS A 52 -1.28 -3.94 0.79
C HIS A 52 -1.59 -2.57 0.19
N ALA A 53 -1.20 -1.48 0.86
CA ALA A 53 -1.41 -0.11 0.41
C ALA A 53 -0.16 0.49 -0.25
N LEU A 54 0.91 -0.29 -0.44
CA LEU A 54 2.17 0.16 -1.02
C LEU A 54 2.03 0.42 -2.53
N THR A 55 1.98 1.70 -2.90
CA THR A 55 1.86 2.13 -4.30
C THR A 55 3.22 2.24 -5.01
N SER A 56 4.30 2.50 -4.27
CA SER A 56 5.64 2.59 -4.82
C SER A 56 6.26 1.20 -4.99
N SER A 57 6.80 0.90 -6.18
CA SER A 57 7.54 -0.35 -6.44
C SER A 57 8.76 -0.49 -5.55
N MET A 58 9.42 0.63 -5.21
CA MET A 58 10.58 0.65 -4.31
C MET A 58 10.21 0.28 -2.87
N ASP A 59 9.10 0.80 -2.34
CA ASP A 59 8.67 0.48 -0.97
C ASP A 59 8.16 -0.98 -0.88
N ALA A 60 7.47 -1.47 -1.91
CA ALA A 60 7.09 -2.88 -2.01
C ALA A 60 8.30 -3.81 -2.11
N ALA A 61 9.31 -3.44 -2.90
CA ALA A 61 10.58 -4.16 -2.99
C ALA A 61 11.30 -4.23 -1.64
N ALA A 62 11.41 -3.08 -0.93
CA ALA A 62 12.02 -3.04 0.40
C ALA A 62 11.28 -3.93 1.40
N LEU A 63 9.94 -3.91 1.40
CA LEU A 63 9.13 -4.77 2.25
C LEU A 63 9.43 -6.26 2.00
N LEU A 64 9.45 -6.68 0.73
CA LEU A 64 9.68 -8.07 0.35
C LEU A 64 11.09 -8.55 0.71
N VAL A 65 12.10 -7.69 0.58
CA VAL A 65 13.47 -7.99 1.02
C VAL A 65 13.51 -8.23 2.53
N VAL A 66 12.89 -7.35 3.31
CA VAL A 66 12.83 -7.53 4.78
C VAL A 66 11.97 -8.75 5.14
N ALA A 67 10.94 -9.07 4.37
CA ALA A 67 10.12 -10.27 4.57
C ALA A 67 10.95 -11.55 4.41
N VAL A 68 11.78 -11.63 3.37
CA VAL A 68 12.70 -12.76 3.17
C VAL A 68 13.68 -12.88 4.33
N ALA A 69 14.28 -11.79 4.78
CA ALA A 69 15.17 -11.82 5.94
C ALA A 69 14.45 -12.31 7.21
N LYS A 70 13.21 -11.86 7.43
CA LYS A 70 12.42 -12.18 8.61
C LYS A 70 11.86 -13.60 8.62
N GLU A 71 11.76 -14.25 7.47
CA GLU A 71 11.25 -15.62 7.34
C GLU A 71 12.20 -16.65 7.99
N HIS A 72 13.49 -16.34 8.10
CA HIS A 72 14.44 -17.17 8.86
C HIS A 72 14.23 -17.03 10.38
N GLY A 73 13.75 -15.87 10.83
CA GLY A 73 13.55 -15.55 12.25
C GLY A 73 13.81 -14.07 12.55
N ASP A 74 14.30 -13.79 13.76
CA ASP A 74 14.69 -12.44 14.13
C ASP A 74 15.92 -11.98 13.35
N ILE A 75 15.80 -10.85 12.65
CA ILE A 75 16.86 -10.31 11.81
C ILE A 75 18.04 -9.88 12.70
N THR A 76 19.20 -10.48 12.47
CA THR A 76 20.44 -10.15 13.19
C THR A 76 20.93 -8.75 12.85
N ARG A 77 21.84 -8.20 13.69
CA ARG A 77 22.44 -6.88 13.44
C ARG A 77 23.22 -6.86 12.13
N GLU A 78 23.93 -7.93 11.80
CA GLU A 78 24.74 -8.04 10.59
C GLU A 78 23.85 -8.10 9.35
N SER A 79 22.85 -8.99 9.35
CA SER A 79 21.85 -9.07 8.27
C SER A 79 21.14 -7.73 8.05
N LYS A 80 20.80 -7.02 9.12
CA LYS A 80 20.25 -5.66 9.02
C LYS A 80 21.21 -4.68 8.33
N LEU A 81 22.50 -4.69 8.66
CA LEU A 81 23.47 -3.78 8.05
C LEU A 81 23.65 -4.07 6.55
N GLU A 82 23.66 -5.35 6.17
CA GLU A 82 23.72 -5.79 4.78
C GLU A 82 22.48 -5.38 4.00
N ILE A 83 21.28 -5.60 4.54
CA ILE A 83 20.02 -5.15 3.91
C ILE A 83 20.02 -3.63 3.68
N LEU A 84 20.48 -2.85 4.66
CA LEU A 84 20.56 -1.40 4.49
C LEU A 84 21.59 -1.00 3.42
N SER A 85 22.71 -1.74 3.30
CA SER A 85 23.69 -1.55 2.22
C SER A 85 23.09 -1.89 0.85
N LEU A 86 22.31 -2.97 0.75
CA LEU A 86 21.58 -3.34 -0.46
C LEU A 86 20.61 -2.23 -0.87
N PHE A 87 19.86 -1.65 0.07
CA PHE A 87 18.95 -0.55 -0.22
C PHE A 87 19.69 0.68 -0.75
N GLU A 88 20.80 1.06 -0.13
CA GLU A 88 21.60 2.22 -0.59
C GLU A 88 22.17 2.00 -1.98
N LYS A 89 22.68 0.80 -2.27
CA LYS A 89 23.29 0.47 -3.57
C LYS A 89 22.26 0.34 -4.68
N GLU A 90 21.21 -0.45 -4.46
CA GLU A 90 20.26 -0.80 -5.54
C GLU A 90 19.19 0.26 -5.76
N PHE A 91 18.76 0.95 -4.70
CA PHE A 91 17.78 2.03 -4.80
C PHE A 91 18.40 3.43 -4.90
N ALA A 92 19.74 3.53 -4.79
CA ALA A 92 20.47 4.80 -4.82
C ALA A 92 19.97 5.83 -3.78
N VAL A 93 19.55 5.34 -2.60
CA VAL A 93 19.04 6.17 -1.50
C VAL A 93 20.12 6.42 -0.44
N LYS A 94 19.97 7.50 0.34
CA LYS A 94 20.87 7.80 1.47
C LYS A 94 20.58 6.88 2.66
N ARG A 95 21.56 6.72 3.55
CA ARG A 95 21.47 5.92 4.79
C ARG A 95 20.21 6.18 5.62
N ASN A 96 19.83 7.45 5.81
CA ASN A 96 18.65 7.78 6.62
C ASN A 96 17.37 7.22 6.00
N ARG A 97 17.26 7.26 4.66
CA ARG A 97 16.12 6.72 3.93
C ARG A 97 16.11 5.20 3.94
N SER A 98 17.27 4.54 3.81
CA SER A 98 17.34 3.07 3.93
C SER A 98 16.88 2.59 5.31
N ILE A 99 17.26 3.29 6.38
CA ILE A 99 16.81 3.00 7.75
C ILE A 99 15.30 3.18 7.91
N GLU A 100 14.74 4.26 7.35
CA GLU A 100 13.30 4.51 7.36
C GLU A 100 12.53 3.39 6.65
N MET A 101 12.98 3.01 5.44
CA MET A 101 12.37 1.94 4.65
C MET A 101 12.43 0.60 5.36
N TYR A 102 13.57 0.26 5.95
CA TYR A 102 13.72 -0.96 6.77
C TYR A 102 12.75 -0.97 7.95
N SER A 103 12.71 0.13 8.71
CA SER A 103 11.89 0.22 9.93
C SER A 103 10.40 0.16 9.62
N SER A 104 9.97 0.86 8.56
CA SER A 104 8.61 0.80 8.03
C SER A 104 8.24 -0.62 7.62
N SER A 105 9.14 -1.32 6.91
CA SER A 105 8.93 -2.70 6.47
C SER A 105 8.77 -3.66 7.67
N VAL A 106 9.66 -3.58 8.65
CA VAL A 106 9.57 -4.41 9.88
C VAL A 106 8.24 -4.20 10.61
N TYR A 107 7.79 -2.94 10.70
CA TYR A 107 6.50 -2.62 11.31
C TYR A 107 5.33 -3.22 10.53
N MET A 108 5.32 -3.08 9.20
CA MET A 108 4.25 -3.61 8.35
C MET A 108 4.15 -5.14 8.40
N LEU A 109 5.27 -5.84 8.61
CA LEU A 109 5.33 -7.31 8.70
C LEU A 109 4.84 -7.87 10.05
N GLN A 110 4.51 -7.03 11.02
CA GLN A 110 3.99 -7.51 12.31
C GLN A 110 2.64 -8.22 12.12
N GLY A 111 2.59 -9.50 12.53
CA GLY A 111 1.36 -10.31 12.45
C GLY A 111 1.05 -10.92 11.08
N ALA A 112 1.98 -10.87 10.12
CA ALA A 112 1.86 -11.64 8.89
C ALA A 112 2.19 -13.11 9.17
N LEU A 113 1.25 -14.02 8.88
CA LEU A 113 1.39 -15.46 9.14
C LEU A 113 2.05 -16.22 7.99
N ASN A 114 1.74 -15.85 6.75
CA ASN A 114 2.32 -16.43 5.55
C ASN A 114 2.63 -15.34 4.54
N MET A 115 3.90 -14.99 4.39
CA MET A 115 4.30 -13.91 3.50
C MET A 115 4.14 -14.27 2.02
N ALA A 116 4.26 -15.55 1.64
CA ALA A 116 4.13 -15.97 0.25
C ALA A 116 2.73 -15.68 -0.32
N ASP A 117 1.68 -15.89 0.48
CA ASP A 117 0.28 -15.62 0.09
C ASP A 117 0.00 -14.11 -0.03
N GLU A 118 0.73 -13.29 0.71
CA GLU A 118 0.54 -11.84 0.72
C GLU A 118 1.27 -11.12 -0.42
N VAL A 119 2.27 -11.77 -1.06
CA VAL A 119 3.04 -11.19 -2.16
C VAL A 119 2.14 -10.59 -3.25
N ARG A 120 1.09 -11.34 -3.65
CA ARG A 120 0.12 -10.88 -4.64
C ARG A 120 -0.56 -9.57 -4.23
N HIS A 121 -0.95 -9.44 -2.97
CA HIS A 121 -1.64 -8.27 -2.44
C HIS A 121 -0.70 -7.08 -2.26
N ILE A 122 0.54 -7.34 -1.85
CA ILE A 122 1.61 -6.34 -1.69
C ILE A 122 1.98 -5.72 -3.05
N LEU A 123 2.14 -6.56 -4.08
CA LEU A 123 2.55 -6.10 -5.40
C LEU A 123 1.39 -5.48 -6.18
N LYS A 124 0.14 -5.87 -5.93
CA LYS A 124 -1.04 -5.42 -6.69
C LYS A 124 -1.10 -3.89 -6.96
N PRO A 125 -0.85 -2.99 -5.99
CA PRO A 125 -0.94 -1.56 -6.23
C PRO A 125 0.24 -0.99 -7.03
N SER A 126 1.43 -1.58 -6.89
CA SER A 126 2.68 -1.09 -7.48
C SER A 126 3.16 -1.88 -8.70
N LYS A 127 2.48 -2.99 -9.05
CA LYS A 127 2.84 -3.94 -10.13
C LYS A 127 3.08 -3.26 -11.49
N LYS A 128 2.36 -2.17 -11.75
CA LYS A 128 2.47 -1.42 -13.01
C LYS A 128 3.81 -0.68 -13.12
N ASP A 129 4.35 -0.23 -12.00
CA ASP A 129 5.54 0.62 -11.92
C ASP A 129 6.84 -0.18 -11.99
N PHE A 130 6.77 -1.51 -11.88
CA PHE A 130 7.92 -2.39 -12.08
C PHE A 130 8.30 -2.49 -13.56
N GLY A 131 9.48 -1.95 -13.90
CA GLY A 131 10.16 -2.21 -15.17
C GLY A 131 10.97 -3.51 -15.15
N LYS A 132 11.29 -4.07 -16.33
CA LYS A 132 12.03 -5.35 -16.44
C LYS A 132 13.31 -5.37 -15.63
N ASN A 133 14.13 -4.33 -15.75
CA ASN A 133 15.38 -4.20 -14.99
C ASN A 133 15.15 -4.15 -13.47
N GLN A 134 14.04 -3.55 -13.01
CA GLN A 134 13.72 -3.48 -11.59
C GLN A 134 13.28 -4.83 -11.04
N VAL A 135 12.57 -5.64 -11.85
CA VAL A 135 12.22 -7.02 -11.47
C VAL A 135 13.48 -7.86 -11.30
N THR A 136 14.42 -7.81 -12.25
CA THR A 136 15.69 -8.55 -12.14
C THR A 136 16.48 -8.14 -10.90
N LYS A 137 16.58 -6.83 -10.63
CA LYS A 137 17.24 -6.32 -9.42
C LYS A 137 16.55 -6.77 -8.14
N LEU A 138 15.21 -6.73 -8.10
CA LEU A 138 14.47 -7.19 -6.94
C LEU A 138 14.75 -8.68 -6.68
N LEU A 139 14.65 -9.53 -7.70
CA LEU A 139 14.93 -10.96 -7.54
C LEU A 139 16.37 -11.21 -7.07
N ASP A 140 17.35 -10.46 -7.59
CA ASP A 140 18.74 -10.53 -7.12
C ASP A 140 18.88 -10.10 -5.64
N MET A 141 18.22 -9.01 -5.23
CA MET A 141 18.20 -8.57 -3.83
C MET A 141 17.56 -9.59 -2.89
N LEU A 142 16.46 -10.22 -3.31
CA LEU A 142 15.79 -11.25 -2.52
C LEU A 142 16.68 -12.49 -2.35
N ASN A 143 17.32 -12.96 -3.43
CA ASN A 143 18.25 -14.08 -3.39
C ASN A 143 19.47 -13.78 -2.52
N LYS A 144 20.09 -12.59 -2.68
CA LYS A 144 21.20 -12.14 -1.82
C LYS A 144 20.82 -12.14 -0.35
N THR A 145 19.61 -11.69 -0.04
CA THR A 145 19.09 -11.62 1.33
C THR A 145 18.82 -13.01 1.90
N ALA A 146 18.28 -13.93 1.10
CA ALA A 146 18.07 -15.33 1.51
C ALA A 146 19.39 -16.09 1.75
N CYS A 147 20.49 -15.63 1.15
CA CYS A 147 21.83 -16.21 1.32
C CYS A 147 22.65 -15.53 2.43
N LEU A 148 22.13 -14.52 3.13
CA LEU A 148 22.83 -13.92 4.28
C LEU A 148 22.95 -14.91 5.45
N GLU A 149 21.98 -15.82 5.54
CA GLU A 149 21.87 -16.87 6.54
C GLU A 149 21.52 -18.19 5.84
N ASP A 150 21.14 -19.23 6.59
CA ASP A 150 20.71 -20.49 5.99
C ASP A 150 19.37 -20.32 5.27
N THR A 151 19.36 -20.63 3.99
CA THR A 151 18.17 -20.48 3.14
C THR A 151 17.06 -21.43 3.56
N THR A 152 15.90 -20.88 3.89
CA THR A 152 14.71 -21.66 4.30
C THR A 152 13.74 -21.89 3.13
N GLU A 153 12.89 -22.90 3.24
CA GLU A 153 11.84 -23.15 2.24
C GLU A 153 10.81 -22.01 2.18
N GLY A 154 10.55 -21.33 3.30
CA GLY A 154 9.68 -20.15 3.34
C GLY A 154 10.24 -18.99 2.51
N GLN A 155 11.54 -18.73 2.61
CA GLN A 155 12.21 -17.70 1.80
C GLN A 155 12.10 -17.99 0.31
N LYS A 156 12.33 -19.25 -0.09
CA LYS A 156 12.16 -19.70 -1.48
C LYS A 156 10.71 -19.54 -1.96
N ALA A 157 9.73 -19.82 -1.09
CA ALA A 157 8.31 -19.65 -1.41
C ALA A 157 7.97 -18.17 -1.69
N ILE A 158 8.48 -17.24 -0.89
CA ILE A 158 8.32 -15.79 -1.12
C ILE A 158 8.94 -15.39 -2.46
N ILE A 159 10.20 -15.78 -2.71
CA ILE A 159 10.93 -15.45 -3.94
C ILE A 159 10.17 -15.97 -5.17
N LYS A 160 9.71 -17.22 -5.12
CA LYS A 160 8.93 -17.84 -6.19
C LYS A 160 7.59 -17.13 -6.43
N ALA A 161 6.89 -16.73 -5.37
CA ALA A 161 5.65 -15.97 -5.50
C ALA A 161 5.89 -14.59 -6.15
N VAL A 162 6.99 -13.93 -5.82
CA VAL A 162 7.39 -12.65 -6.44
C VAL A 162 7.69 -12.84 -7.93
N GLU A 163 8.48 -13.86 -8.26
CA GLU A 163 8.82 -14.20 -9.64
C GLU A 163 7.57 -14.48 -10.46
N GLN A 164 6.65 -15.32 -9.96
CA GLN A 164 5.39 -15.64 -10.64
C GLN A 164 4.54 -14.38 -10.86
N GLU A 165 4.34 -13.57 -9.82
CA GLU A 165 3.51 -12.38 -9.93
C GLU A 165 4.08 -11.37 -10.93
N LEU A 166 5.39 -11.16 -10.97
CA LEU A 166 6.01 -10.16 -11.86
C LEU A 166 6.24 -10.68 -13.28
N THR A 167 6.46 -11.98 -13.48
CA THR A 167 6.67 -12.61 -14.81
C THR A 167 5.37 -12.77 -15.59
N LEU A 168 4.21 -12.96 -14.93
CA LEU A 168 2.88 -12.98 -15.56
C LEU A 168 2.54 -11.68 -16.34
N LYS A 169 3.34 -10.61 -16.19
CA LYS A 169 3.25 -9.38 -16.97
C LYS A 169 3.78 -9.55 -18.41
N ASP A 170 4.72 -10.48 -18.65
CA ASP A 170 5.30 -10.73 -19.97
C ASP A 170 4.39 -11.58 -20.88
N GLU A 171 3.43 -12.33 -20.32
CA GLU A 171 2.51 -13.21 -21.06
C GLU A 171 1.14 -12.59 -21.38
N GLN A 172 0.85 -11.36 -20.93
CA GLN A 172 -0.37 -10.68 -21.39
C GLN A 172 -0.14 -10.29 -22.85
N PRO A 173 -0.84 -10.90 -23.83
CA PRO A 173 -0.71 -10.45 -25.20
C PRO A 173 -1.15 -8.97 -25.24
N GLU A 174 -0.24 -8.10 -25.70
CA GLU A 174 -0.66 -6.80 -26.24
C GLU A 174 -1.77 -7.12 -27.25
N LYS A 175 -3.00 -6.75 -26.90
CA LYS A 175 -4.12 -6.83 -27.83
C LYS A 175 -3.71 -6.01 -29.06
N TRP A 176 -3.61 -6.70 -30.21
CA TRP A 176 -3.78 -6.04 -31.50
C TRP A 176 -5.19 -5.45 -31.60
#